data_AF-A0A6V7Q5C4-F1
#
_entry.id   AF-A0A6V7Q5C4-F1
#
_cell.length_a   1.000
_cell.length_b   1.000
_cell.length_c   1.000
_cell.angle_alpha   90.00
_cell.angle_beta   90.00
_cell.angle_gamma   90.00
#
_symmetry.space_group_name_H-M   'P 1'
#
loop_
_entity.id
_entity.type
_entity.pdbx_description
1 polymer ?
#
loop_
_entity_poly.entity_id
_entity_poly.type
_entity_poly.pdbx_seq_one_letter_code
_entity_poly.pdbx_strand_id
1 'polypeptide(L)'
;MIEAASDRFVVIVDDSKLVPRLGASALAVPVEVVPFCHNYTLTQLKTLLNQQPHFSGAKLRTAADGSPFLTDNSNYIIDLYFEDGITGDLNAISDGILRLTGVVEHGMFLGIATEVIVANKDGSVVVLNK
;
A
#
# COMPACT_ATOMS: atom_id res chain seq x y z
N MET A 1 -11.52 -3.79 -3.89
CA MET A 1 -12.81 -4.45 -4.20
C MET A 1 -13.21 -4.33 -5.67
N ILE A 2 -13.28 -3.12 -6.23
CA ILE A 2 -13.76 -2.91 -7.61
C ILE A 2 -12.85 -3.59 -8.63
N GLU A 3 -11.54 -3.47 -8.44
CA GLU A 3 -10.51 -4.08 -9.27
C GLU A 3 -10.58 -5.62 -9.28
N ALA A 4 -10.83 -6.24 -8.12
CA ALA A 4 -10.97 -7.69 -8.01
C ALA A 4 -12.27 -8.24 -8.62
N ALA A 5 -13.30 -7.38 -8.75
CA ALA A 5 -14.58 -7.73 -9.38
C ALA A 5 -14.59 -7.49 -10.89
N SER A 6 -13.47 -7.07 -11.48
CA SER A 6 -13.34 -6.75 -12.90
C SER A 6 -12.69 -7.88 -13.69
N ASP A 7 -13.17 -8.14 -14.92
CA ASP A 7 -12.51 -9.06 -15.85
C ASP A 7 -11.14 -8.54 -16.32
N ARG A 8 -10.98 -7.20 -16.34
CA ARG A 8 -9.77 -6.50 -16.75
C ARG A 8 -9.53 -5.30 -15.82
N PHE A 9 -8.38 -5.29 -15.15
CA PHE A 9 -7.93 -4.19 -14.32
C PHE A 9 -6.76 -3.46 -14.99
N VAL A 10 -7.05 -2.27 -15.53
CA VAL A 10 -6.09 -1.43 -16.25
C VAL A 10 -5.63 -0.30 -15.34
N VAL A 11 -4.32 -0.18 -15.14
CA VAL A 11 -3.69 0.87 -14.35
C VAL A 11 -3.10 1.92 -15.29
N ILE A 12 -3.40 3.20 -15.07
CA ILE A 12 -2.86 4.30 -15.89
C ILE A 12 -2.02 5.20 -15.00
N VAL A 13 -0.76 5.39 -15.35
CA VAL A 13 0.22 6.14 -14.55
C VAL A 13 1.18 6.92 -15.43
N ASP A 14 1.86 7.90 -14.83
CA ASP A 14 3.04 8.52 -15.42
C ASP A 14 4.32 7.71 -15.10
N ASP A 15 5.40 8.00 -15.83
CA ASP A 15 6.69 7.32 -15.70
C ASP A 15 7.29 7.36 -14.28
N SER A 16 6.95 8.35 -13.45
CA SER A 16 7.44 8.43 -12.06
C SER A 16 6.89 7.34 -11.14
N LYS A 17 5.85 6.62 -11.55
CA LYS A 17 5.26 5.51 -10.77
C LYS A 17 5.95 4.18 -11.01
N LEU A 18 6.78 4.07 -12.04
CA LEU A 18 7.59 2.89 -12.29
C LEU A 18 8.76 2.85 -11.31
N VAL A 19 8.73 1.88 -10.40
CA VAL A 19 9.75 1.67 -9.38
C VAL A 19 10.32 0.26 -9.48
N PRO A 20 11.62 0.07 -9.17
CA PRO A 20 12.23 -1.26 -9.18
C PRO A 20 11.67 -2.18 -8.09
N ARG A 21 11.15 -1.60 -7.00
CA ARG A 21 10.54 -2.32 -5.88
C ARG A 21 9.35 -1.56 -5.31
N LEU A 22 8.33 -2.27 -4.88
CA LEU A 22 7.17 -1.71 -4.20
C LEU A 22 7.62 -0.99 -2.91
N GLY A 23 7.11 0.22 -2.68
CA GLY A 23 7.49 1.06 -1.53
C GLY A 23 8.81 1.82 -1.70
N ALA A 24 9.54 1.67 -2.81
CA ALA A 24 10.80 2.39 -3.05
C ALA A 24 10.62 3.86 -3.45
N SER A 25 9.39 4.33 -3.66
CA SER A 25 9.09 5.72 -4.03
C SER A 25 9.15 6.71 -2.86
N ALA A 26 9.58 6.28 -1.66
CA ALA A 26 9.45 6.98 -0.37
C ALA A 26 8.00 7.29 0.07
N LEU A 27 7.02 7.09 -0.82
CA LEU A 27 5.60 7.13 -0.51
C LEU A 27 5.20 5.96 0.40
N ALA A 28 4.20 6.20 1.24
CA ALA A 28 3.70 5.22 2.16
C ALA A 28 2.96 4.06 1.47
N VAL A 29 3.04 2.87 2.05
CA VAL A 29 2.13 1.76 1.79
C VAL A 29 0.99 1.83 2.82
N PRO A 30 -0.24 2.18 2.42
CA PRO A 30 -1.34 2.35 3.37
C PRO A 30 -1.91 1.01 3.83
N VAL A 31 -2.29 0.94 5.10
CA VAL A 31 -3.07 -0.16 5.69
C VAL A 31 -4.32 0.42 6.32
N GLU A 32 -5.49 0.01 5.85
CA GLU A 32 -6.77 0.40 6.43
C GLU A 32 -7.05 -0.45 7.68
N VAL A 33 -7.42 0.20 8.78
CA VAL A 33 -7.63 -0.43 10.08
C VAL A 33 -8.89 0.10 10.75
N VAL A 34 -9.56 -0.74 11.53
CA VAL A 34 -10.72 -0.31 12.32
C VAL A 34 -10.30 0.75 13.36
N PRO A 35 -11.14 1.76 13.68
CA PRO A 35 -10.77 2.82 14.62
C PRO A 35 -10.54 2.32 16.05
N PHE A 36 -11.31 1.31 16.47
CA PHE A 36 -11.22 0.72 17.79
C PHE A 36 -9.86 0.08 18.01
N CYS A 37 -9.16 0.48 19.07
CA CYS A 37 -7.83 -0.01 19.40
C CYS A 37 -6.78 0.09 18.26
N HIS A 38 -6.92 1.05 17.33
CA HIS A 38 -5.96 1.22 16.23
C HIS A 38 -4.50 1.40 16.70
N ASN A 39 -4.26 1.97 17.89
CA ASN A 39 -2.92 2.07 18.48
C ASN A 39 -2.29 0.70 18.78
N TYR A 40 -3.10 -0.30 19.14
CA TYR A 40 -2.65 -1.68 19.29
C TYR A 40 -2.30 -2.27 17.91
N THR A 41 -3.17 -2.12 16.91
CA THR A 41 -2.92 -2.59 15.55
C THR A 41 -1.67 -1.93 14.94
N LEU A 42 -1.45 -0.63 15.19
CA LEU A 42 -0.21 0.09 14.82
C LEU A 42 1.03 -0.56 15.45
N THR A 43 0.96 -0.90 16.73
CA THR A 43 2.06 -1.60 17.42
C THR A 43 2.31 -2.98 16.80
N GLN A 44 1.26 -3.75 16.52
CA GLN A 44 1.39 -5.07 15.90
C GLN A 44 1.98 -5.01 14.49
N LEU A 45 1.56 -4.03 13.68
CA LEU A 45 2.14 -3.78 12.36
C LEU A 45 3.65 -3.48 12.45
N LYS A 46 4.05 -2.62 13.39
CA LYS A 46 5.47 -2.35 13.65
C LYS A 46 6.21 -3.62 14.07
N THR A 47 5.66 -4.40 15.00
CA THR A 47 6.30 -5.64 15.46
C THR A 47 6.48 -6.64 14.32
N LEU A 48 5.46 -6.84 13.47
CA LEU A 48 5.53 -7.72 12.31
C LEU A 48 6.61 -7.26 11.32
N LEU A 49 6.66 -5.96 11.03
CA LEU A 49 7.51 -5.40 9.98
C LEU A 49 8.91 -4.99 10.46
N ASN A 50 9.19 -5.00 11.76
CA ASN A 50 10.53 -4.72 12.30
C ASN A 50 11.60 -5.70 11.80
N GLN A 51 11.20 -6.88 11.32
CA GLN A 51 12.10 -7.85 10.69
C GLN A 51 12.32 -7.59 9.19
N GLN A 52 11.51 -6.74 8.57
CA GLN A 52 11.63 -6.40 7.16
C GLN A 52 12.80 -5.43 6.95
N PRO A 53 13.73 -5.73 6.03
CA PRO A 53 14.75 -4.78 5.63
C PRO A 53 14.12 -3.48 5.16
N HIS A 54 14.80 -2.36 5.45
CA HIS A 54 14.41 -1.01 5.04
C HIS A 54 13.10 -0.48 5.64
N PHE A 55 12.40 -1.23 6.50
CA PHE A 55 11.24 -0.68 7.22
C PHE A 55 11.69 0.46 8.14
N SER A 56 11.19 1.67 7.86
CA SER A 56 11.58 2.90 8.58
C SER A 56 10.49 3.44 9.49
N GLY A 57 9.28 2.89 9.41
CA GLY A 57 8.28 3.06 10.45
C GLY A 57 6.84 2.98 9.95
N ALA A 58 5.93 3.18 10.90
CA ALA A 58 4.51 3.25 10.65
C ALA A 58 3.88 4.41 11.43
N LYS A 59 2.95 5.13 10.81
CA LYS A 59 2.27 6.29 11.41
C LYS A 59 0.77 6.28 11.08
N LEU A 60 -0.05 6.73 12.03
CA LEU A 60 -1.45 7.01 11.74
C LEU A 60 -1.52 8.19 10.75
N ARG A 61 -2.27 8.02 9.67
CA ARG A 61 -2.55 9.11 8.74
C ARG A 61 -3.47 10.13 9.40
N THR A 62 -3.10 11.40 9.30
CA THR A 62 -3.88 12.51 9.86
C THR A 62 -4.49 13.35 8.73
N ALA A 63 -5.68 13.89 8.96
CA ALA A 63 -6.26 14.93 8.14
C ALA A 63 -5.55 16.27 8.35
N ALA A 64 -5.92 17.30 7.57
CA ALA A 64 -5.30 18.62 7.63
C ALA A 64 -5.47 19.32 9.00
N ASP A 65 -6.51 18.96 9.75
CA ASP A 65 -6.80 19.48 11.09
C ASP A 65 -6.07 18.68 12.21
N GLY A 66 -5.28 17.68 11.85
CA GLY A 66 -4.55 16.81 12.79
C GLY A 66 -5.37 15.67 13.38
N SER A 67 -6.66 15.56 13.05
CA SER A 67 -7.47 14.40 13.44
C SER A 67 -7.07 13.14 12.65
N PRO A 68 -7.36 11.92 13.14
CA PRO A 68 -7.20 10.70 12.35
C PRO A 68 -7.96 10.79 11.03
N PHE A 69 -7.29 10.48 9.92
CA PHE A 69 -7.94 10.43 8.62
C PHE A 69 -8.99 9.30 8.59
N LEU A 70 -10.21 9.63 8.17
CA LEU A 70 -11.32 8.70 8.07
C LEU A 70 -11.57 8.34 6.61
N THR A 71 -11.58 7.04 6.29
CA THR A 71 -11.98 6.55 4.96
C THR A 71 -13.50 6.62 4.80
N ASP A 72 -13.99 6.46 3.57
CA ASP A 72 -15.43 6.34 3.29
C ASP A 72 -16.07 5.15 4.04
N ASN A 73 -15.28 4.11 4.36
CA ASN A 73 -15.69 2.96 5.17
C ASN A 73 -15.67 3.25 6.68
N SER A 74 -15.42 4.49 7.09
CA SER A 74 -15.30 4.90 8.49
C SER A 74 -14.15 4.23 9.25
N ASN A 75 -13.06 3.90 8.54
CA ASN A 75 -11.84 3.32 9.11
C ASN A 75 -10.69 4.34 9.13
N TYR A 76 -9.61 3.98 9.82
CA TYR A 76 -8.36 4.75 9.81
C TYR A 76 -7.34 4.16 8.84
N ILE A 77 -6.33 4.94 8.49
CA ILE A 77 -5.18 4.48 7.70
C ILE A 77 -3.92 4.56 8.55
N ILE A 78 -3.15 3.48 8.55
CA ILE A 78 -1.77 3.45 9.02
C ILE A 78 -0.86 3.40 7.80
N ASP A 79 -0.01 4.41 7.67
CA ASP A 79 0.99 4.53 6.62
C ASP A 79 2.29 3.83 7.03
N LEU A 80 2.70 2.84 6.23
CA LEU A 80 3.97 2.12 6.38
C LEU A 80 5.04 2.74 5.46
N TYR A 81 6.25 2.90 5.97
CA TYR A 81 7.36 3.52 5.25
C TYR A 81 8.54 2.56 5.12
N PHE A 82 9.14 2.55 3.92
CA PHE A 82 10.31 1.76 3.58
C PHE A 82 11.34 2.65 2.87
N GLU A 83 12.60 2.65 3.31
CA GLU A 83 13.66 3.49 2.73
C GLU A 83 14.05 3.07 1.29
N ASP A 84 13.99 1.77 1.00
CA ASP A 84 14.43 1.20 -0.28
C ASP A 84 13.44 0.13 -0.81
N GLY A 85 12.18 0.29 -0.42
CA GLY A 85 11.10 -0.64 -0.75
C GLY A 85 11.13 -1.95 0.02
N ILE A 86 10.12 -2.77 -0.26
CA ILE A 86 9.88 -4.06 0.39
C ILE A 86 10.74 -5.12 -0.32
N THR A 87 11.32 -6.03 0.47
CA THR A 87 12.14 -7.13 -0.04
C THR A 87 11.59 -8.48 0.43
N GLY A 88 11.91 -9.55 -0.28
CA GLY A 88 11.38 -10.89 0.01
C GLY A 88 10.04 -11.17 -0.65
N ASP A 89 9.27 -12.09 -0.06
CA ASP A 89 8.00 -12.54 -0.62
C ASP A 89 6.86 -11.57 -0.27
N LEU A 90 6.43 -10.79 -1.27
CA LEU A 90 5.35 -9.81 -1.12
C LEU A 90 4.02 -10.45 -0.72
N ASN A 91 3.72 -11.68 -1.18
CA ASN A 91 2.47 -12.35 -0.81
C ASN A 91 2.50 -12.79 0.66
N ALA A 92 3.64 -13.30 1.13
CA ALA A 92 3.79 -13.65 2.54
C ALA A 92 3.68 -12.42 3.47
N ILE A 93 4.22 -11.27 3.04
CA ILE A 93 4.11 -10.00 3.78
C ILE A 93 2.66 -9.49 3.77
N SER A 94 2.01 -9.51 2.61
CA SER A 94 0.59 -9.21 2.40
C SER A 94 -0.29 -10.02 3.35
N ASP A 95 -0.18 -11.35 3.31
CA ASP A 95 -0.92 -12.27 4.17
C ASP A 95 -0.63 -12.03 5.66
N GLY A 96 0.62 -11.74 6.00
CA GLY A 96 1.01 -11.42 7.37
C GLY A 96 0.29 -10.18 7.91
N ILE A 97 0.20 -9.12 7.10
CA ILE A 97 -0.53 -7.89 7.45
C ILE A 97 -2.02 -8.17 7.60
N LEU A 98 -2.64 -8.86 6.63
CA LEU A 98 -4.07 -9.17 6.63
C LEU A 98 -4.51 -10.04 7.82
N ARG A 99 -3.61 -10.85 8.37
CA ARG A 99 -3.89 -11.69 9.55
C ARG A 99 -3.94 -10.92 10.87
N LEU A 100 -3.48 -9.66 10.91
CA LEU A 100 -3.50 -8.88 12.15
C LEU A 100 -4.92 -8.43 12.50
N THR A 101 -5.32 -8.65 13.76
CA THR A 101 -6.63 -8.19 14.24
C THR A 101 -6.75 -6.67 14.14
N GLY A 102 -7.85 -6.23 13.51
CA GLY A 102 -8.16 -4.83 13.28
C GLY A 102 -7.66 -4.29 11.94
N VAL A 103 -6.86 -5.05 11.18
CA VAL A 103 -6.60 -4.74 9.77
C VAL A 103 -7.85 -5.07 8.95
N VAL A 104 -8.22 -4.14 8.08
CA VAL A 104 -9.31 -4.28 7.12
C VAL A 104 -8.75 -4.69 5.76
N GLU A 105 -7.74 -3.95 5.27
CA GLU A 105 -7.09 -4.20 3.97
C GLU A 105 -5.76 -3.42 3.89
N HIS A 106 -4.94 -3.67 2.87
CA HIS A 106 -3.75 -2.87 2.57
C HIS A 106 -3.63 -2.48 1.09
N GLY A 107 -2.82 -1.46 0.81
CA GLY A 107 -2.64 -0.91 -0.54
C GLY A 107 -1.73 -1.71 -1.48
N MET A 108 -1.44 -2.98 -1.20
CA MET A 108 -0.62 -3.83 -2.09
C MET A 108 -1.50 -4.61 -3.06
N PHE A 109 -1.59 -4.15 -4.30
CA PHE A 109 -2.40 -4.74 -5.36
C PHE A 109 -1.59 -5.82 -6.11
N LEU A 110 -1.33 -6.94 -5.44
CA LEU A 110 -0.43 -7.98 -5.95
C LEU A 110 -1.12 -8.88 -6.98
N GLY A 111 -0.53 -9.01 -8.17
CA GLY A 111 -0.93 -10.01 -9.17
C GLY A 111 -2.28 -9.78 -9.87
N ILE A 112 -2.94 -8.65 -9.62
CA ILE A 112 -4.30 -8.39 -10.13
C ILE A 112 -4.37 -7.41 -11.30
N ALA A 113 -3.35 -6.57 -11.52
CA ALA A 113 -3.30 -5.70 -12.70
C ALA A 113 -3.14 -6.57 -13.97
N THR A 114 -4.03 -6.37 -14.96
CA THR A 114 -3.93 -7.04 -16.26
C THR A 114 -3.08 -6.25 -17.24
N GLU A 115 -3.17 -4.91 -17.17
CA GLU A 115 -2.47 -3.99 -18.06
C GLU A 115 -2.04 -2.73 -17.30
N VAL A 116 -0.89 -2.16 -17.66
CA VAL A 116 -0.41 -0.87 -17.16
C VAL A 116 -0.08 0.03 -18.35
N ILE A 117 -0.77 1.16 -18.46
CA ILE A 117 -0.53 2.19 -19.45
C ILE A 117 0.34 3.28 -18.81
N VAL A 118 1.52 3.50 -19.36
CA VAL A 118 2.51 4.46 -18.84
C VAL A 118 2.63 5.62 -19.81
N ALA A 119 2.32 6.82 -19.33
CA ALA A 119 2.54 8.07 -20.05
C ALA A 119 3.91 8.65 -19.70
N ASN A 120 4.80 8.74 -20.68
CA ASN A 120 6.14 9.29 -20.51
C ASN A 120 6.16 10.81 -20.74
N LYS A 121 7.15 11.49 -20.16
CA LYS A 121 7.32 12.95 -20.30
C LYS A 121 7.57 13.44 -21.73
N ASP A 122 8.08 12.57 -22.60
CA ASP A 122 8.30 12.87 -24.03
C ASP A 122 7.01 12.75 -24.88
N GLY A 123 5.87 12.44 -24.25
CA GLY A 123 4.58 12.26 -24.90
C GLY A 123 4.35 10.85 -25.45
N SER A 124 5.32 9.94 -25.32
CA SER A 124 5.13 8.53 -25.69
C SER A 124 4.28 7.79 -24.66
N VAL A 125 3.60 6.73 -25.11
CA VAL A 125 2.78 5.86 -24.27
C VAL A 125 3.25 4.42 -24.44
N VAL A 126 3.52 3.75 -23.33
CA VAL A 126 3.90 2.34 -23.28
C VAL A 126 2.79 1.55 -22.61
N VAL A 127 2.47 0.37 -23.16
CA VAL A 127 1.51 -0.58 -22.56
C VAL A 127 2.27 -1.80 -22.10
N LEU A 128 2.22 -2.06 -20.79
CA LEU A 128 2.74 -3.26 -20.16
C LEU A 128 1.58 -4.22 -19.92
N ASN A 129 1.74 -5.47 -20.33
CA ASN A 129 0.78 -6.53 -20.07
C ASN A 129 1.36 -7.46 -19.00
N LYS A 130 0.48 -8.16 -18.29
CA LYS A 130 0.85 -9.19 -17.30
C LYS A 130 1.72 -10.31 -17.91
#